data_AF-A0A817EVG8-F1
#
_entry.id   AF-A0A817EVG8-F1
#
_cell.length_a   1.000
_cell.length_b   1.000
_cell.length_c   1.000
_cell.angle_alpha   90.00
_cell.angle_beta   90.00
_cell.angle_gamma   90.00
#
_symmetry.space_group_name_H-M   'P 1'
#
loop_
_entity.id
_entity.type
_entity.pdbx_description
1 polymer ?
#
loop_
_entity_poly.entity_id
_entity_poly.type
_entity_poly.pdbx_seq_one_letter_code
_entity_poly.pdbx_strand_id
1 'polypeptide(L)'
;MELDLTEPNEEQIKASVELGSNRDLIGDRSRTYLLSRCQSRKHPDLACINPETMIDVLKNIYASDIENLHIIDCRYPYEYEGGHIQSAKNLYTRKNIYNEFFRKPIELKDPTKRNIFIFHCEFSSERAPSLYFRSEDRNIHEKNYPELHYPEIYLLDGGYKALYEYSTEFCIPNQYRTMIDIDYQDEYRQYRYETKQCERFTGTNEKISGGRRTRVSTFRSCLSFSSQPIQYRSMNIRYDLRYTGSPPQS
;
A
#
# COMPACT_ATOMS: atom_id res chain seq x y z
N MET A 1 36.99 -0.64 -31.29
CA MET A 1 36.34 0.64 -30.94
C MET A 1 36.04 0.54 -29.45
N GLU A 2 36.99 0.95 -28.62
CA GLU A 2 36.82 0.93 -27.16
C GLU A 2 35.74 1.96 -26.79
N LEU A 3 34.72 1.51 -26.06
CA LEU A 3 33.74 2.38 -25.44
C LEU A 3 34.41 2.99 -24.21
N ASP A 4 34.85 4.24 -24.35
CA ASP A 4 35.39 5.05 -23.27
C ASP A 4 34.26 5.36 -22.27
N LEU A 5 34.24 4.60 -21.17
CA LEU A 5 33.38 4.87 -20.02
C LEU A 5 34.01 6.03 -19.24
N THR A 6 33.73 7.25 -19.69
CA THR A 6 34.11 8.46 -18.96
C THR A 6 33.35 8.51 -17.63
N GLU A 7 34.10 8.62 -16.53
CA GLU A 7 33.54 8.81 -15.19
C GLU A 7 32.65 10.06 -15.17
N PRO A 8 31.43 9.98 -14.61
CA PRO A 8 30.48 11.10 -14.66
C PRO A 8 31.02 12.31 -13.90
N ASN A 9 30.90 13.50 -14.50
CA ASN A 9 31.41 14.73 -13.90
C ASN A 9 30.54 15.19 -12.71
N GLU A 10 31.09 16.07 -11.85
CA GLU A 10 30.38 16.55 -10.64
C GLU A 10 29.03 17.21 -10.95
N GLU A 11 28.88 17.86 -12.11
CA GLU A 11 27.62 18.48 -12.55
C GLU A 11 26.59 17.44 -13.00
N GLN A 12 27.01 16.35 -13.64
CA GLN A 12 26.17 15.21 -14.01
C GLN A 12 25.76 14.40 -12.78
N ILE A 13 26.66 14.27 -11.79
CA ILE A 13 26.36 13.70 -10.48
C ILE A 13 25.34 14.59 -9.76
N LYS A 14 25.57 15.90 -9.73
CA LYS A 14 24.68 16.86 -9.07
C LYS A 14 23.31 16.96 -9.76
N ALA A 15 23.26 16.97 -11.10
CA ALA A 15 22.01 16.93 -11.86
C ALA A 15 21.27 15.60 -11.66
N SER A 16 21.97 14.47 -11.60
CA SER A 16 21.37 13.15 -11.29
C SER A 16 20.85 13.08 -9.85
N VAL A 17 21.54 13.73 -8.91
CA VAL A 17 21.11 13.86 -7.50
C VAL A 17 19.93 14.82 -7.37
N GLU A 18 19.91 15.96 -8.08
CA GLU A 18 18.81 16.92 -8.09
C GLU A 18 17.56 16.36 -8.78
N LEU A 19 17.73 15.63 -9.89
CA LEU A 19 16.68 14.78 -10.46
C LEU A 19 16.21 13.78 -9.38
N GLY A 20 17.11 13.01 -8.78
CA GLY A 20 16.80 12.05 -7.71
C GLY A 20 16.11 12.66 -6.47
N SER A 21 16.25 13.97 -6.24
CA SER A 21 15.80 14.68 -5.05
C SER A 21 14.47 15.43 -5.21
N ASN A 22 13.94 15.56 -6.43
CA ASN A 22 12.63 16.21 -6.61
C ASN A 22 11.50 15.29 -6.11
N ARG A 23 11.17 15.43 -4.82
CA ARG A 23 10.13 14.67 -4.12
C ARG A 23 8.71 14.95 -4.63
N ASP A 24 8.54 15.95 -5.49
CA ASP A 24 7.24 16.30 -6.07
C ASP A 24 6.88 15.49 -7.31
N LEU A 25 7.83 14.74 -7.88
CA LEU A 25 7.58 13.86 -9.01
C LEU A 25 6.99 12.52 -8.57
N ILE A 26 6.07 11.98 -9.38
CA ILE A 26 5.49 10.65 -9.17
C ILE A 26 6.53 9.54 -9.39
N GLY A 27 6.15 8.29 -9.12
CA GLY A 27 7.06 7.15 -9.08
C GLY A 27 7.93 6.97 -10.33
N ASP A 28 7.37 7.04 -11.53
CA ASP A 28 8.09 6.92 -12.80
C ASP A 28 8.81 8.21 -13.23
N ARG A 29 8.65 9.27 -12.44
CA ARG A 29 9.24 10.60 -12.63
C ARG A 29 8.74 11.35 -13.86
N SER A 30 7.63 10.93 -14.46
CA SER A 30 7.08 11.51 -15.69
C SER A 30 6.40 12.88 -15.49
N ARG A 31 5.85 13.12 -14.29
CA ARG A 31 5.11 14.35 -13.95
C ARG A 31 5.05 14.56 -12.44
N THR A 32 4.56 15.70 -12.00
CA THR A 32 4.32 15.98 -10.57
C THR A 32 3.09 15.25 -10.04
N TYR A 33 3.06 14.99 -8.73
CA TYR A 33 1.87 14.52 -8.02
C TYR A 33 0.68 15.47 -8.25
N LEU A 34 -0.51 14.92 -8.48
CA LEU A 34 -1.74 15.68 -8.66
C LEU A 34 -2.28 16.23 -7.33
N LEU A 35 -2.30 15.39 -6.29
CA LEU A 35 -2.93 15.71 -5.01
C LEU A 35 -1.95 16.46 -4.09
N SER A 36 -2.49 17.42 -3.35
CA SER A 36 -1.75 18.13 -2.31
C SER A 36 -1.23 17.16 -1.25
N ARG A 37 0.11 17.04 -1.19
CA ARG A 37 0.80 16.14 -0.26
C ARG A 37 1.03 16.79 1.09
N CYS A 38 1.01 15.98 2.15
CA CYS A 38 1.42 16.37 3.48
C CYS A 38 2.69 15.61 3.91
N GLN A 39 3.41 16.18 4.88
CA GLN A 39 4.56 15.52 5.48
C GLN A 39 4.11 14.63 6.65
N SER A 40 4.11 13.31 6.45
CA SER A 40 3.85 12.37 7.55
C SER A 40 5.06 12.30 8.48
N ARG A 41 4.80 12.35 9.79
CA ARG A 41 5.85 12.12 10.80
C ARG A 41 6.33 10.67 10.84
N LYS A 42 5.43 9.74 10.51
CA LYS A 42 5.71 8.29 10.57
C LYS A 42 6.38 7.79 9.30
N HIS A 43 5.99 8.35 8.15
CA HIS A 43 6.46 7.91 6.83
C HIS A 43 6.94 9.09 5.99
N PRO A 44 8.09 9.70 6.33
CA PRO A 44 8.56 10.92 5.66
C PRO A 44 8.98 10.71 4.19
N ASP A 45 9.19 9.45 3.79
CA ASP A 45 9.61 9.07 2.44
C ASP A 45 8.44 8.63 1.54
N LEU A 46 7.23 8.50 2.09
CA LEU A 46 6.03 8.14 1.33
C LEU A 46 5.24 9.39 0.95
N ALA A 47 4.63 9.38 -0.24
CA ALA A 47 3.68 10.40 -0.62
C ALA A 47 2.40 10.26 0.23
N CYS A 48 2.20 11.19 1.16
CA CYS A 48 1.06 11.16 2.07
C CYS A 48 0.07 12.28 1.71
N ILE A 49 -1.21 12.06 1.96
CA ILE A 49 -2.28 13.07 1.91
C ILE A 49 -2.96 13.16 3.27
N ASN A 50 -3.48 14.33 3.63
CA ASN A 50 -4.23 14.52 4.87
C ASN A 50 -5.73 14.20 4.64
N PRO A 51 -6.54 14.10 5.72
CA PRO A 51 -7.98 13.93 5.62
C PRO A 51 -8.71 14.97 4.76
N GLU A 52 -8.25 16.23 4.78
CA GLU A 52 -8.82 17.31 3.98
C GLU A 52 -8.70 17.05 2.47
N THR A 53 -7.49 16.77 1.96
CA THR A 53 -7.26 16.37 0.56
C THR A 53 -8.08 15.14 0.20
N MET A 54 -8.24 14.19 1.12
CA MET A 54 -9.07 13.00 0.88
C MET A 54 -10.55 13.35 0.69
N ILE A 55 -11.08 14.30 1.46
CA ILE A 55 -12.45 14.80 1.28
C ILE A 55 -12.61 15.51 -0.06
N ASP A 56 -11.62 16.28 -0.50
CA ASP A 56 -11.62 16.92 -1.83
C ASP A 56 -11.66 15.88 -2.97
N VAL A 57 -10.91 14.80 -2.82
CA VAL A 57 -10.95 13.65 -3.74
C VAL A 57 -12.35 13.03 -3.77
N LEU A 58 -12.97 12.79 -2.61
CA LEU A 58 -14.31 12.20 -2.50
C LEU A 58 -15.41 13.11 -3.05
N LYS A 59 -15.22 14.43 -2.93
CA LYS A 59 -16.08 15.47 -3.55
C LYS A 59 -15.87 15.63 -5.05
N ASN A 60 -15.03 14.79 -5.67
CA ASN A 60 -14.75 14.79 -7.10
C ASN A 60 -14.12 16.10 -7.61
N ILE A 61 -13.39 16.84 -6.76
CA ILE A 61 -12.71 18.08 -7.16
C ILE A 61 -11.68 17.83 -8.28
N TYR A 62 -11.08 16.63 -8.30
CA TYR A 62 -10.05 16.21 -9.26
C TYR A 62 -10.59 15.33 -10.41
N ALA A 63 -11.91 15.27 -10.63
CA ALA A 63 -12.51 14.32 -11.57
C ALA A 63 -12.13 14.55 -13.05
N SER A 64 -11.69 15.77 -13.42
CA SER A 64 -11.16 16.07 -14.75
C SER A 64 -9.88 15.29 -15.05
N ASP A 65 -9.01 15.13 -14.06
CA ASP A 65 -7.64 14.64 -14.19
C ASP A 65 -7.49 13.15 -13.85
N ILE A 66 -8.44 12.60 -13.10
CA ILE A 66 -8.43 11.21 -12.66
C ILE A 66 -9.30 10.37 -13.60
N GLU A 67 -8.73 9.31 -14.18
CA GLU A 67 -9.50 8.30 -14.91
C GLU A 67 -9.98 7.20 -13.97
N ASN A 68 -9.07 6.66 -13.16
CA ASN A 68 -9.38 5.60 -12.20
C ASN A 68 -8.88 6.00 -10.81
N LEU A 69 -9.80 6.03 -9.84
CA LEU A 69 -9.51 6.23 -8.42
C LEU A 69 -9.67 4.90 -7.67
N HIS A 70 -8.65 4.51 -6.92
CA HIS A 70 -8.65 3.30 -6.11
C HIS A 70 -8.33 3.65 -4.66
N ILE A 71 -9.35 3.66 -3.80
CA ILE A 71 -9.21 3.80 -2.36
C ILE A 71 -9.11 2.38 -1.80
N ILE A 72 -8.03 2.09 -1.07
CA ILE A 72 -7.67 0.74 -0.64
C ILE A 72 -7.63 0.72 0.88
N ASP A 73 -8.64 0.06 1.46
CA ASP A 73 -8.71 -0.17 2.89
C ASP A 73 -8.00 -1.48 3.24
N CYS A 74 -6.83 -1.35 3.86
CA CYS A 74 -5.99 -2.46 4.29
C CYS A 74 -6.37 -3.02 5.67
N ARG A 75 -7.49 -2.59 6.26
CA ARG A 75 -7.98 -3.12 7.53
C ARG A 75 -8.59 -4.51 7.37
N TYR A 76 -8.81 -5.23 8.47
CA TYR A 76 -9.50 -6.51 8.39
C TYR A 76 -10.97 -6.32 8.00
N PRO A 77 -11.61 -7.33 7.37
CA PRO A 77 -12.97 -7.21 6.88
C PRO A 77 -13.99 -6.71 7.92
N TYR A 78 -13.92 -7.20 9.16
CA TYR A 78 -14.85 -6.73 10.20
C TYR A 78 -14.68 -5.25 10.52
N GLU A 79 -13.46 -4.69 10.49
CA GLU A 79 -13.22 -3.25 10.68
C GLU A 79 -13.84 -2.44 9.54
N TYR A 80 -13.68 -2.93 8.30
CA TYR A 80 -14.23 -2.30 7.09
C TYR A 80 -15.76 -2.33 7.09
N GLU A 81 -16.36 -3.48 7.40
CA GLU A 81 -17.81 -3.64 7.52
C GLU A 81 -18.41 -2.78 8.64
N GLY A 82 -17.63 -2.53 9.69
CA GLY A 82 -17.97 -1.63 10.79
C GLY A 82 -17.83 -0.14 10.47
N GLY A 83 -17.58 0.21 9.20
CA GLY A 83 -17.46 1.57 8.70
C GLY A 83 -16.19 1.77 7.90
N HIS A 84 -16.33 2.17 6.64
CA HIS A 84 -15.23 2.44 5.71
C HIS A 84 -15.48 3.69 4.88
N ILE A 85 -14.44 4.17 4.19
CA ILE A 85 -14.55 5.29 3.25
C ILE A 85 -15.41 4.85 2.06
N GLN A 86 -16.35 5.68 1.64
CA GLN A 86 -17.18 5.44 0.47
C GLN A 86 -16.32 5.08 -0.76
N SER A 87 -16.74 4.05 -1.47
CA SER A 87 -16.06 3.50 -2.65
C SER A 87 -14.68 2.88 -2.39
N ALA A 88 -14.26 2.72 -1.13
CA ALA A 88 -13.07 1.95 -0.81
C ALA A 88 -13.24 0.45 -1.13
N LYS A 89 -12.14 -0.21 -1.49
CA LYS A 89 -12.06 -1.66 -1.65
C LYS A 89 -11.28 -2.24 -0.48
N ASN A 90 -11.83 -3.26 0.19
CA ASN A 90 -11.13 -3.94 1.27
C ASN A 90 -10.13 -4.96 0.72
N LEU A 91 -8.82 -4.66 0.82
CA LEU A 91 -7.74 -5.51 0.34
C LEU A 91 -6.66 -5.64 1.44
N TYR A 92 -6.87 -6.57 2.36
CA TYR A 92 -6.08 -6.70 3.59
C TYR A 92 -4.86 -7.63 3.46
N THR A 93 -4.66 -8.28 2.31
CA THR A 93 -3.49 -9.14 2.05
C THR A 93 -2.80 -8.79 0.75
N ARG A 94 -1.48 -9.08 0.65
CA ARG A 94 -0.72 -8.95 -0.61
C ARG A 94 -1.34 -9.76 -1.74
N LYS A 95 -1.92 -10.92 -1.44
CA LYS A 95 -2.61 -11.76 -2.43
C LYS A 95 -3.84 -11.05 -3.02
N ASN A 96 -4.61 -10.33 -2.20
CA ASN A 96 -5.75 -9.55 -2.70
C ASN A 96 -5.27 -8.45 -3.65
N ILE A 97 -4.26 -7.68 -3.25
CA ILE A 97 -3.63 -6.63 -4.06
C ILE A 97 -3.12 -7.19 -5.40
N TYR A 98 -2.44 -8.34 -5.37
CA TYR A 98 -1.95 -8.98 -6.59
C TYR A 98 -3.08 -9.31 -7.56
N ASN A 99 -4.10 -10.01 -7.06
CA ASN A 99 -5.19 -10.51 -7.89
C ASN A 99 -6.01 -9.36 -8.48
N GLU A 100 -6.18 -8.28 -7.72
CA GLU A 100 -6.94 -7.12 -8.15
C GLU A 100 -6.19 -6.26 -9.18
N PHE A 101 -4.90 -6.00 -8.94
CA PHE A 101 -4.16 -5.01 -9.73
C PHE A 101 -3.10 -5.64 -10.63
N PHE A 102 -2.29 -6.57 -10.14
CA PHE A 102 -1.14 -7.07 -10.90
C PHE A 102 -1.42 -8.29 -11.77
N ARG A 103 -2.46 -9.07 -11.49
CA ARG A 103 -2.87 -10.19 -12.34
C ARG A 103 -3.28 -9.71 -13.74
N LYS A 104 -3.92 -8.55 -13.80
CA LYS A 104 -4.24 -7.83 -15.04
C LYS A 104 -4.08 -6.33 -14.76
N PRO A 105 -2.92 -5.74 -15.10
CA PRO A 105 -2.67 -4.33 -14.89
C PRO A 105 -3.77 -3.43 -15.45
N ILE A 106 -4.02 -2.31 -14.78
CA ILE A 106 -5.02 -1.33 -15.19
C ILE A 106 -4.31 -0.32 -16.07
N GLU A 107 -4.68 -0.31 -17.35
CA GLU A 107 -4.14 0.63 -18.33
C GLU A 107 -4.99 1.90 -18.38
N LEU A 108 -4.34 3.05 -18.55
CA LEU A 108 -5.00 4.30 -18.87
C LEU A 108 -5.56 4.26 -20.29
N LYS A 109 -6.81 4.67 -20.47
CA LYS A 109 -7.39 4.88 -21.80
C LYS A 109 -7.00 6.25 -22.36
N ASP A 110 -7.00 7.25 -21.49
CA ASP A 110 -6.56 8.61 -21.79
C ASP A 110 -5.20 8.90 -21.13
N PRO A 111 -4.12 9.10 -21.93
CA PRO A 111 -2.78 9.36 -21.39
C PRO A 111 -2.64 10.72 -20.68
N THR A 112 -3.61 11.62 -20.87
CA THR A 112 -3.65 12.92 -20.17
C THR A 112 -4.13 12.76 -18.72
N LYS A 113 -4.90 11.71 -18.44
CA LYS A 113 -5.44 11.39 -17.12
C LYS A 113 -4.50 10.53 -16.28
N ARG A 114 -4.95 10.22 -15.05
CA ARG A 114 -4.17 9.52 -14.03
C ARG A 114 -4.95 8.36 -13.40
N ASN A 115 -4.22 7.29 -13.09
CA ASN A 115 -4.67 6.22 -12.21
C ASN A 115 -4.11 6.50 -10.82
N ILE A 116 -4.98 6.78 -9.85
CA ILE A 116 -4.59 7.17 -8.49
C ILE A 116 -4.97 6.08 -7.50
N PHE A 117 -4.00 5.71 -6.66
CA PHE A 117 -4.16 4.72 -5.61
C PHE A 117 -3.95 5.38 -4.25
N ILE A 118 -4.90 5.23 -3.34
CA ILE A 118 -4.84 5.79 -1.99
C ILE A 118 -4.96 4.63 -1.00
N PHE A 119 -3.88 4.35 -0.29
CA PHE A 119 -3.82 3.32 0.73
C PHE A 119 -4.14 3.90 2.11
N HIS A 120 -4.90 3.16 2.91
CA HIS A 120 -5.07 3.47 4.32
C HIS A 120 -5.31 2.22 5.16
N CYS A 121 -5.12 2.33 6.46
CA CYS A 121 -5.68 1.36 7.41
C CYS A 121 -6.36 2.11 8.56
N GLU A 122 -6.34 1.59 9.79
CA GLU A 122 -6.92 2.30 10.94
C GLU A 122 -6.15 3.59 11.25
N PHE A 123 -4.82 3.49 11.34
CA PHE A 123 -3.91 4.61 11.65
C PHE A 123 -2.87 4.87 10.55
N SER A 124 -2.93 4.12 9.44
CA SER A 124 -1.94 4.12 8.35
C SER A 124 -0.47 3.98 8.78
N SER A 125 -0.21 3.30 9.91
CA SER A 125 1.13 3.20 10.50
C SER A 125 1.92 1.97 10.04
N GLU A 126 1.24 0.83 9.86
CA GLU A 126 1.90 -0.46 9.64
C GLU A 126 1.29 -1.21 8.46
N ARG A 127 0.00 -1.55 8.55
CA ARG A 127 -0.69 -2.40 7.55
C ARG A 127 -0.68 -1.79 6.15
N ALA A 128 -1.06 -0.52 6.02
CA ALA A 128 -1.11 0.16 4.73
C ALA A 128 0.29 0.38 4.13
N PRO A 129 1.30 0.92 4.86
CA PRO A 129 2.68 0.97 4.37
C PRO A 129 3.26 -0.40 3.96
N SER A 130 2.96 -1.46 4.71
CA SER A 130 3.40 -2.83 4.38
C SER A 130 2.80 -3.34 3.06
N LEU A 131 1.57 -2.92 2.73
CA LEU A 131 0.88 -3.26 1.49
C LEU A 131 1.07 -2.24 0.35
N TYR A 132 1.88 -1.20 0.59
CA TYR A 132 2.24 -0.20 -0.41
C TYR A 132 3.14 -0.84 -1.48
N PHE A 133 2.53 -1.26 -2.59
CA PHE A 133 3.12 -2.22 -3.54
C PHE A 133 4.22 -1.67 -4.46
N ARG A 134 4.80 -0.50 -4.16
CA ARG A 134 5.80 0.15 -5.02
C ARG A 134 7.01 -0.75 -5.26
N SER A 135 7.46 -1.47 -4.24
CA SER A 135 8.55 -2.44 -4.40
C SER A 135 8.23 -3.53 -5.41
N GLU A 136 7.01 -4.05 -5.36
CA GLU A 136 6.57 -5.12 -6.22
C GLU A 136 6.44 -4.66 -7.68
N ASP A 137 5.87 -3.48 -7.92
CA ASP A 137 5.78 -2.89 -9.26
C ASP A 137 7.19 -2.62 -9.85
N ARG A 138 8.13 -2.15 -9.01
CA ARG A 138 9.53 -1.99 -9.40
C ARG A 138 10.23 -3.31 -9.73
N ASN A 139 9.94 -4.38 -9.00
CA ASN A 139 10.50 -5.69 -9.30
C ASN A 139 10.00 -6.24 -10.65
N ILE A 140 8.76 -5.92 -11.03
CA ILE A 140 8.21 -6.28 -12.35
C ILE A 140 8.94 -5.50 -13.45
N HIS A 141 9.20 -4.21 -13.22
CA HIS A 141 9.86 -3.31 -14.17
C HIS A 141 11.39 -3.19 -13.95
N GLU A 142 12.03 -4.18 -13.33
CA GLU A 142 13.46 -4.11 -12.96
C GLU A 142 14.35 -3.78 -14.17
N LYS A 143 14.03 -4.34 -15.35
CA LYS A 143 14.78 -4.15 -16.59
C LYS A 143 14.45 -2.85 -17.33
N ASN A 144 13.32 -2.23 -17.02
CA ASN A 144 12.78 -1.08 -17.74
C ASN A 144 12.67 0.14 -16.82
N TYR A 145 13.53 0.26 -15.80
CA TYR A 145 13.53 1.43 -14.94
C TYR A 145 13.64 2.72 -15.79
N PRO A 146 12.80 3.76 -15.56
CA PRO A 146 11.92 3.99 -14.41
C PRO A 146 10.44 3.62 -14.61
N GLU A 147 10.08 2.76 -15.57
CA GLU A 147 8.69 2.36 -15.81
C GLU A 147 8.01 1.76 -14.57
N LEU A 148 6.68 1.95 -14.48
CA LEU A 148 5.78 1.43 -13.46
C LEU A 148 4.39 1.22 -14.08
N HIS A 149 3.64 0.23 -13.59
CA HIS A 149 2.20 0.18 -13.85
C HIS A 149 1.46 1.29 -13.11
N TYR A 150 1.90 1.61 -11.90
CA TYR A 150 1.20 2.48 -10.96
C TYR A 150 2.14 3.55 -10.38
N PRO A 151 2.45 4.59 -11.18
CA PRO A 151 3.42 5.60 -10.77
C PRO A 151 2.88 6.53 -9.67
N GLU A 152 1.57 6.71 -9.56
CA GLU A 152 0.96 7.67 -8.63
C GLU A 152 0.17 6.97 -7.52
N ILE A 153 0.79 6.87 -6.34
CA ILE A 153 0.26 6.19 -5.16
C ILE A 153 0.43 7.13 -3.96
N TYR A 154 -0.56 7.13 -3.07
CA TYR A 154 -0.60 7.92 -1.85
C TYR A 154 -0.93 7.05 -0.63
N LEU A 155 -0.53 7.53 0.55
CA LEU A 155 -0.95 7.03 1.85
C LEU A 155 -1.82 8.09 2.55
N LEU A 156 -2.99 7.72 3.05
CA LEU A 156 -3.80 8.61 3.88
C LEU A 156 -3.21 8.71 5.28
N ASP A 157 -2.60 9.85 5.61
CA ASP A 157 -1.97 10.07 6.91
C ASP A 157 -3.02 10.04 8.04
N GLY A 158 -2.71 9.34 9.12
CA GLY A 158 -3.64 9.10 10.24
C GLY A 158 -4.74 8.06 9.97
N GLY A 159 -4.88 7.58 8.72
CA GLY A 159 -5.79 6.48 8.36
C GLY A 159 -7.27 6.80 8.51
N TYR A 160 -8.08 5.75 8.55
CA TYR A 160 -9.54 5.85 8.66
C TYR A 160 -9.96 6.58 9.93
N LYS A 161 -9.24 6.38 11.05
CA LYS A 161 -9.55 7.07 12.31
C LYS A 161 -9.48 8.58 12.14
N ALA A 162 -8.38 9.10 11.59
CA ALA A 162 -8.20 10.54 11.41
C ALA A 162 -9.22 11.13 10.42
N LEU A 163 -9.57 10.39 9.36
CA LEU A 163 -10.61 10.82 8.44
C LEU A 163 -11.99 10.87 9.12
N TYR A 164 -12.35 9.82 9.85
CA TYR A 164 -13.64 9.73 10.54
C TYR A 164 -13.81 10.84 11.58
N GLU A 165 -12.73 11.20 12.30
CA GLU A 165 -12.70 12.35 13.22
C GLU A 165 -12.81 13.70 12.49
N TYR A 166 -12.28 13.80 11.27
CA TYR A 166 -12.33 15.02 10.46
C TYR A 166 -13.69 15.22 9.80
N SER A 167 -14.24 14.19 9.16
CA SER A 167 -15.56 14.20 8.54
C SER A 167 -16.10 12.78 8.38
N THR A 168 -17.35 12.58 8.79
CA THR A 168 -18.05 11.31 8.65
C THR A 168 -18.94 11.26 7.40
N GLU A 169 -18.98 12.32 6.60
CA GLU A 169 -19.89 12.49 5.45
C GLU A 169 -19.81 11.32 4.45
N PHE A 170 -18.59 10.82 4.23
CA PHE A 170 -18.28 9.74 3.28
C PHE A 170 -17.95 8.42 3.97
N CYS A 171 -18.44 8.19 5.20
CA CYS A 171 -18.21 6.95 5.94
C CYS A 171 -19.45 6.05 5.89
N ILE A 172 -19.28 4.80 5.44
CA ILE A 172 -20.37 3.85 5.22
C ILE A 172 -20.04 2.49 5.86
N PRO A 173 -20.86 1.97 6.79
CA PRO A 173 -21.77 2.76 7.61
C PRO A 173 -21.03 3.91 8.31
N ASN A 174 -21.75 4.94 8.73
CA ASN A 174 -21.18 6.05 9.51
C ASN A 174 -20.88 5.58 10.94
N GLN A 175 -19.85 4.75 11.06
CA GLN A 175 -19.34 4.13 12.26
C GLN A 175 -17.82 3.97 12.13
N TYR A 176 -17.18 3.71 13.26
CA TYR A 176 -15.78 3.36 13.33
C TYR A 176 -15.61 2.16 14.24
N ARG A 177 -15.28 1.02 13.62
CA ARG A 177 -14.87 -0.19 14.33
C ARG A 177 -13.36 -0.30 14.40
N THR A 178 -12.85 -0.53 15.60
CA THR A 178 -11.42 -0.68 15.86
C THR A 178 -10.95 -2.09 15.57
N MET A 179 -9.63 -2.28 15.41
CA MET A 179 -9.07 -3.61 15.22
C MET A 179 -9.27 -4.51 16.45
N ILE A 180 -9.18 -3.99 17.67
CA ILE A 180 -9.37 -4.78 18.89
C ILE A 180 -10.78 -4.54 19.42
N ASP A 181 -11.76 -5.14 18.74
CA ASP A 181 -13.16 -5.11 19.14
C ASP A 181 -13.52 -6.36 19.97
N ILE A 182 -14.32 -6.18 21.01
CA ILE A 182 -14.69 -7.26 21.93
C ILE A 182 -15.59 -8.31 21.26
N ASP A 183 -16.41 -7.88 20.31
CA ASP A 183 -17.37 -8.74 19.62
C ASP A 183 -16.75 -9.51 18.44
N TYR A 184 -15.52 -9.16 18.05
CA TYR A 184 -14.84 -9.70 16.85
C TYR A 184 -13.48 -10.35 17.13
N GLN A 185 -13.29 -10.88 18.34
CA GLN A 185 -12.00 -11.46 18.73
C GLN A 185 -11.63 -12.72 17.93
N ASP A 186 -12.63 -13.51 17.51
CA ASP A 186 -12.41 -14.72 16.71
C ASP A 186 -12.00 -14.38 15.28
N GLU A 187 -12.67 -13.42 14.67
CA GLU A 187 -12.35 -12.86 13.35
C GLU A 187 -10.96 -12.25 13.34
N TYR A 188 -10.63 -11.45 14.37
CA TYR A 188 -9.28 -10.90 14.52
C TYR A 188 -8.22 -12.02 14.54
N ARG A 189 -8.43 -13.09 15.33
CA ARG A 189 -7.52 -14.24 15.38
C ARG A 189 -7.36 -14.89 14.01
N GLN A 190 -8.47 -15.10 13.29
CA GLN A 190 -8.49 -15.73 11.98
C GLN A 190 -7.75 -14.89 10.93
N TYR A 191 -8.12 -13.61 10.75
CA TYR A 191 -7.50 -12.74 9.75
C TYR A 191 -6.02 -12.49 10.03
N ARG A 192 -5.63 -12.39 11.31
CA ARG A 192 -4.24 -12.29 11.71
C ARG A 192 -3.45 -13.55 11.32
N TYR A 193 -4.04 -14.74 11.50
CA TYR A 193 -3.43 -15.99 11.05
C TYR A 193 -3.24 -16.00 9.53
N GLU A 194 -4.28 -15.66 8.77
CA GLU A 194 -4.23 -15.60 7.29
C GLU A 194 -3.16 -14.64 6.77
N THR A 195 -3.09 -13.44 7.34
CA THR A 195 -2.09 -12.42 7.00
C THR A 195 -0.67 -12.98 7.18
N LYS A 196 -0.42 -13.65 8.31
CA LYS A 196 0.88 -14.27 8.59
C LYS A 196 1.22 -15.40 7.62
N GLN A 197 0.25 -16.22 7.22
CA GLN A 197 0.51 -17.28 6.24
C GLN A 197 0.89 -16.69 4.88
N CYS A 198 0.20 -15.64 4.44
CA CYS A 198 0.54 -14.93 3.21
C CYS A 198 1.97 -14.35 3.27
N GLU A 199 2.35 -13.74 4.39
CA GLU A 199 3.69 -13.17 4.57
C GLU A 199 4.81 -14.21 4.52
N ARG A 200 4.59 -15.40 5.07
CA ARG A 200 5.60 -16.48 5.07
C ARG A 200 5.93 -16.98 3.67
N PHE A 201 4.95 -16.99 2.77
CA PHE A 201 5.17 -17.36 1.37
C PHE A 201 5.94 -16.26 0.61
N THR A 202 5.75 -14.99 0.97
CA THR A 202 6.48 -13.88 0.35
C THR A 202 7.98 -13.82 0.72
N GLY A 203 8.44 -14.64 1.65
CA GLY A 203 9.81 -14.65 2.17
C GLY A 203 10.64 -15.92 1.91
N THR A 204 10.13 -16.91 1.16
CA THR A 204 10.92 -18.11 0.86
C THR A 204 12.00 -17.81 -0.17
N ASN A 205 13.24 -17.68 0.32
CA ASN A 205 14.45 -17.73 -0.52
C ASN A 205 14.56 -19.15 -1.11
N GLU A 206 14.15 -19.35 -2.37
CA GLU A 206 14.50 -20.58 -3.08
C GLU A 206 16.02 -20.61 -3.32
N LYS A 207 16.69 -21.64 -2.80
CA LYS A 207 18.07 -21.94 -3.16
C LYS A 207 18.06 -22.51 -4.58
N ILE A 208 18.27 -21.67 -5.58
CA ILE A 208 18.74 -22.13 -6.88
C ILE A 208 20.20 -22.57 -6.67
N SER A 209 20.46 -23.86 -6.84
CA SER A 209 21.80 -24.44 -6.78
C SER A 209 22.75 -23.67 -7.72
N GLY A 210 23.68 -22.90 -7.13
CA GLY A 210 24.81 -22.26 -7.83
C GLY A 210 24.66 -20.78 -8.23
N GLY A 211 23.55 -20.10 -7.92
CA GLY A 211 23.32 -18.69 -8.30
C GLY A 211 23.32 -17.68 -7.15
N ARG A 212 23.59 -16.40 -7.45
CA ARG A 212 23.45 -15.25 -6.52
C ARG A 212 22.02 -15.22 -5.96
N ARG A 213 21.88 -14.97 -4.65
CA ARG A 213 20.59 -14.86 -3.94
C ARG A 213 19.71 -13.79 -4.62
N THR A 214 18.65 -14.19 -5.31
CA THR A 214 17.59 -13.27 -5.78
C THR A 214 16.38 -13.41 -4.86
N ARG A 215 15.84 -12.28 -4.40
CA ARG A 215 14.54 -12.25 -3.71
C ARG A 215 13.49 -12.69 -4.73
N VAL A 216 12.84 -13.84 -4.53
CA VAL A 216 11.68 -14.21 -5.35
C VAL A 216 10.61 -13.16 -5.10
N SER A 217 10.07 -12.57 -6.17
CA SER A 217 8.95 -11.63 -6.09
C SER A 217 7.82 -12.23 -5.26
N THR A 218 7.37 -11.47 -4.26
CA THR A 218 6.30 -11.82 -3.31
C THR A 218 5.02 -12.28 -4.03
N PHE A 219 4.79 -11.78 -5.24
CA PHE A 219 3.66 -12.14 -6.08
C PHE A 219 3.77 -13.48 -6.79
N ARG A 220 4.98 -13.97 -7.12
CA ARG A 220 5.15 -15.32 -7.69
C ARG A 220 4.76 -16.41 -6.70
N SER A 221 5.02 -16.20 -5.42
CA SER A 221 4.68 -17.13 -4.35
C SER A 221 3.16 -17.24 -4.10
N CYS A 222 2.39 -16.18 -4.42
CA CYS A 222 0.93 -16.20 -4.28
C CYS A 222 0.22 -17.09 -5.31
N LEU A 223 0.87 -17.41 -6.43
CA LEU A 223 0.33 -18.23 -7.53
C LEU A 223 0.26 -19.73 -7.20
N SER A 224 1.10 -20.24 -6.29
CA SER A 224 1.20 -21.68 -6.00
C SER A 224 0.17 -22.20 -4.99
N PHE A 225 -0.61 -21.31 -4.34
CA PHE A 225 -1.57 -21.67 -3.29
C PHE A 225 -3.00 -21.89 -3.80
N SER A 226 -3.27 -21.82 -5.10
CA SER A 226 -4.63 -22.01 -5.64
C SER A 226 -5.17 -23.46 -5.55
N SER A 227 -4.42 -24.40 -4.96
CA SER A 227 -4.67 -25.84 -5.13
C SER A 227 -4.63 -26.70 -3.85
N GLN A 228 -4.62 -26.14 -2.63
CA GLN A 228 -4.54 -26.96 -1.40
C GLN A 228 -5.68 -26.64 -0.40
N PRO A 229 -6.37 -27.66 0.16
CA PRO A 229 -7.41 -27.47 1.17
C PRO A 229 -6.80 -27.05 2.52
N ILE A 230 -7.48 -26.11 3.20
CA ILE A 230 -7.10 -25.60 4.52
C ILE A 230 -7.41 -26.67 5.58
N GLN A 231 -6.37 -27.33 6.11
CA GLN A 231 -6.50 -28.19 7.29
C GLN A 231 -6.31 -27.34 8.56
N TYR A 232 -7.39 -27.12 9.31
CA TYR A 232 -7.33 -26.51 10.64
C TYR A 232 -6.61 -27.47 11.59
N ARG A 233 -5.42 -27.10 12.06
CA ARG A 233 -4.74 -27.78 13.17
C ARG A 233 -4.81 -26.87 14.39
N SER A 234 -5.50 -27.32 15.42
CA SER A 234 -5.59 -26.68 16.72
C SER A 234 -4.18 -26.52 17.31
N MET A 235 -3.78 -25.28 17.59
CA MET A 235 -2.54 -24.99 18.30
C MET A 235 -2.76 -23.93 19.39
N ASN A 236 -2.37 -24.31 20.60
CA ASN A 236 -2.26 -23.45 21.77
C ASN A 236 -1.20 -22.37 21.54
N ILE A 237 -1.56 -21.10 21.71
CA ILE A 237 -0.63 -19.97 21.59
C ILE A 237 -0.63 -19.18 22.89
N ARG A 238 0.56 -19.04 23.49
CA ARG A 238 0.84 -18.17 24.64
C ARG A 238 0.64 -16.69 24.24
N TYR A 239 -0.04 -15.95 25.10
CA TYR A 239 -0.24 -14.50 25.00
C TYR A 239 1.12 -13.76 25.01
N ASP A 240 1.40 -12.93 24.00
CA ASP A 240 2.48 -11.93 24.04
C ASP A 240 1.81 -10.57 24.33
N LEU A 241 1.79 -10.19 25.61
CA LEU A 241 1.22 -8.96 26.17
C LEU A 241 2.14 -7.76 25.87
N ARG A 242 2.24 -7.35 24.60
CA ARG A 242 3.00 -6.15 24.21
C ARG A 242 2.16 -5.09 23.51
N TYR A 243 0.90 -4.96 23.93
CA TYR A 243 0.07 -3.82 23.58
C TYR A 243 -0.81 -3.42 24.77
N THR A 244 -0.18 -2.86 25.81
CA THR A 244 -0.89 -2.09 26.84
C THR A 244 -0.46 -0.64 26.67
N GLY A 245 -1.09 0.07 25.73
CA GLY A 245 -1.11 1.52 25.74
C GLY A 245 -2.15 1.95 26.77
N SER A 246 -1.72 2.49 27.90
CA SER A 246 -2.60 3.08 28.90
C SER A 246 -3.33 4.30 28.30
N PRO A 247 -4.64 4.49 28.56
CA PRO A 247 -5.35 5.68 28.13
C PRO A 247 -4.83 6.92 28.91
N PRO A 248 -4.83 8.11 28.29
CA PRO A 248 -4.48 9.33 29.02
C PRO A 248 -5.55 9.63 30.08
N GLN A 249 -5.11 9.90 31.30
CA GLN A 249 -5.97 10.45 32.35
C GLN A 249 -6.14 11.97 32.13
N SER A 250 -7.39 12.41 32.27
CA SER A 250 -7.94 13.77 32.37
C SER A 250 -7.02 14.98 32.15
#